data_AF-A0A9E0BBA5-F1
#
_entry.id   AF-A0A9E0BBA5-F1
#
_cell.length_a   1.000
_cell.length_b   1.000
_cell.length_c   1.000
_cell.angle_alpha   90.00
_cell.angle_beta   90.00
_cell.angle_gamma   90.00
#
_symmetry.space_group_name_H-M   'P 1'
#
loop_
_entity.id
_entity.type
_entity.pdbx_description
1 polymer ?
#
loop_
_entity_poly.entity_id
_entity_poly.type
_entity_poly.pdbx_seq_one_letter_code
_entity_poly.pdbx_strand_id
1 'polypeptide(L)'
;MNILFYRYGSICEPDIIASFKHLGFNITEDTREVYNKQLLPSDCIKGLNELLKQDTYSFIFSINFFPSVSDVCNIWGIPYLCLIVDSPVLELFSTSLANPCNKVFLFDRQLYNDFHHINPDGIFHIP
;
A
#
# COMPACT_ATOMS: atom_id res chain seq x y z
N MET A 1 -2.25 -16.88 6.05
CA MET A 1 -1.98 -16.00 4.90
C MET A 1 -0.90 -15.02 5.33
N ASN A 2 0.13 -14.80 4.50
CA ASN A 2 1.23 -13.89 4.82
C ASN A 2 0.98 -12.55 4.12
N ILE A 3 1.03 -11.45 4.88
CA ILE A 3 0.85 -10.09 4.37
C ILE A 3 2.12 -9.30 4.70
N LEU A 4 2.64 -8.57 3.71
CA LEU A 4 3.70 -7.61 3.94
C LEU A 4 3.07 -6.23 4.15
N PHE A 5 3.25 -5.64 5.31
CA PHE A 5 2.72 -4.33 5.67
C PHE A 5 3.82 -3.28 5.52
N TYR A 6 3.68 -2.39 4.54
CA TYR A 6 4.56 -1.25 4.34
C TYR A 6 4.15 -0.10 5.28
N ARG A 7 5.07 0.29 6.17
CA ARG A 7 4.81 1.27 7.23
C ARG A 7 5.58 2.56 7.00
N TYR A 8 4.87 3.67 7.11
CA TYR A 8 5.44 5.01 7.10
C TYR A 8 5.16 5.76 8.41
N GLY A 9 4.47 5.14 9.37
CA GLY A 9 4.24 5.70 10.70
C GLY A 9 2.91 6.44 10.83
N SER A 10 1.89 6.04 10.05
CA SER A 10 0.53 6.51 10.29
C SER A 10 -0.01 5.99 11.63
N ILE A 11 -0.81 6.82 12.29
CA ILE A 11 -1.50 6.47 13.54
C ILE A 11 -2.50 5.32 13.37
N CYS A 12 -2.95 5.05 12.14
CA CYS A 12 -3.89 3.97 11.84
C CYS A 12 -3.22 2.60 11.72
N GLU A 13 -1.91 2.55 11.46
CA GLU A 13 -1.20 1.28 11.21
C GLU A 13 -1.30 0.28 12.37
N PRO A 14 -1.10 0.67 13.66
CA PRO A 14 -1.13 -0.29 14.76
C PRO A 14 -2.46 -1.03 14.88
N ASP A 15 -3.57 -0.32 14.70
CA ASP A 15 -4.92 -0.89 14.83
C ASP A 15 -5.25 -1.85 13.68
N ILE A 16 -4.82 -1.53 12.45
CA ILE A 16 -5.01 -2.43 11.30
C ILE A 16 -4.12 -3.68 11.45
N ILE A 17 -2.86 -3.52 11.86
CA ILE A 17 -1.95 -4.64 12.08
C ILE A 17 -2.51 -5.56 13.18
N ALA A 18 -3.00 -5.00 14.28
CA ALA A 18 -3.63 -5.75 15.35
C ALA A 18 -4.87 -6.51 14.85
N SER A 19 -5.70 -5.87 14.02
CA SER A 19 -6.89 -6.48 13.42
C SER A 19 -6.53 -7.64 12.48
N PHE A 20 -5.53 -7.47 11.60
CA PHE A 20 -5.08 -8.56 10.74
C PHE A 20 -4.50 -9.74 11.53
N LYS A 21 -3.74 -9.48 12.60
CA LYS A 21 -3.24 -10.52 13.50
C LYS A 21 -4.39 -11.23 14.22
N HIS A 22 -5.42 -10.50 14.66
CA HIS A 22 -6.63 -11.06 15.27
C HIS A 22 -7.39 -11.99 14.32
N LEU A 23 -7.42 -11.67 13.03
CA LEU A 23 -8.00 -12.51 11.97
C LEU A 23 -7.13 -13.74 11.60
N GLY A 24 -5.98 -13.92 12.25
CA GLY A 24 -5.09 -15.08 12.03
C GLY A 24 -4.13 -14.92 10.85
N PHE A 25 -3.88 -13.70 10.38
CA PHE A 25 -2.87 -13.43 9.35
C PHE A 25 -1.48 -13.23 9.96
N ASN A 26 -0.45 -13.70 9.23
CA ASN A 26 0.94 -13.46 9.57
C ASN A 26 1.38 -12.15 8.91
N ILE A 27 1.92 -11.22 9.69
CA ILE A 27 2.30 -9.89 9.22
C ILE A 27 3.81 -9.74 9.31
N THR A 28 4.45 -9.51 8.16
CA THR A 28 5.80 -8.93 8.11
C THR A 28 5.65 -7.43 8.00
N GLU A 29 6.35 -6.67 8.85
CA GLU A 29 6.27 -5.21 8.90
C GLU A 29 7.54 -4.60 8.30
N ASP A 30 7.39 -3.80 7.26
CA ASP A 30 8.48 -3.00 6.70
C ASP A 30 8.49 -1.61 7.33
N THR A 31 9.37 -1.42 8.32
CA THR A 31 9.41 -0.21 9.15
C THR A 31 10.48 0.79 8.73
N ARG A 32 11.11 0.62 7.57
CA ARG A 32 12.28 1.45 7.17
C ARG A 32 11.91 2.94 7.10
N GLU A 33 10.76 3.26 6.51
CA GLU A 33 10.26 4.64 6.40
C GLU A 33 9.70 5.21 7.71
N VAL A 34 9.39 4.35 8.69
CA VAL A 34 9.06 4.80 10.05
C VAL A 34 10.28 5.46 10.70
N TYR A 35 11.45 4.83 10.58
CA TYR A 35 12.68 5.27 11.27
C TYR A 35 13.56 6.20 10.44
N ASN A 36 13.48 6.15 9.11
CA ASN A 36 14.28 6.99 8.23
C ASN A 36 13.39 7.78 7.25
N LYS A 37 13.11 9.04 7.58
CA LYS A 37 12.32 9.96 6.74
C LYS A 37 13.08 10.52 5.53
N GLN A 38 14.37 10.22 5.42
CA GLN A 38 15.23 10.64 4.30
C GLN A 38 15.46 9.51 3.30
N LEU A 39 14.68 8.42 3.40
CA LEU A 39 14.75 7.31 2.46
C LEU A 39 14.46 7.80 1.05
N LEU A 40 15.40 7.50 0.15
CA LEU A 40 15.18 7.73 -1.27
C LEU A 40 14.23 6.65 -1.80
N PRO A 41 13.42 6.96 -2.84
CA PRO A 41 12.56 5.98 -3.48
C PRO A 41 13.32 4.69 -3.90
N SER A 42 14.57 4.82 -4.33
CA SER A 42 15.43 3.69 -4.69
C SER A 42 15.72 2.74 -3.51
N ASP A 43 15.81 3.27 -2.29
CA ASP A 43 16.10 2.47 -1.10
C ASP A 43 14.85 1.76 -0.61
N CYS A 44 13.68 2.42 -0.69
CA CYS A 44 12.37 1.77 -0.46
C CYS A 44 12.21 0.57 -1.40
N ILE A 45 12.42 0.78 -2.70
CA ILE A 45 12.37 -0.26 -3.75
C ILE A 45 13.33 -1.41 -3.42
N LYS A 46 14.60 -1.12 -3.08
CA LYS A 46 15.60 -2.16 -2.79
C LYS A 46 15.18 -3.08 -1.66
N GLY A 47 14.85 -2.55 -0.49
CA GLY A 47 14.48 -3.44 0.61
C GLY A 47 13.09 -4.05 0.46
N LEU A 48 12.18 -3.47 -0.33
CA LEU A 48 10.91 -4.14 -0.65
C LEU A 48 11.20 -5.39 -1.50
N ASN A 49 12.09 -5.28 -2.47
CA ASN A 49 12.58 -6.42 -3.24
C ASN A 49 13.32 -7.46 -2.37
N GLU A 50 14.08 -7.05 -1.35
CA GLU A 50 14.74 -7.98 -0.43
C GLU A 50 13.72 -8.76 0.39
N LEU A 51 12.69 -8.10 0.92
CA LEU A 51 11.61 -8.76 1.67
C LEU A 51 10.83 -9.74 0.79
N LEU A 52 10.50 -9.35 -0.45
CA LEU A 52 9.81 -10.21 -1.43
C LEU A 52 10.64 -11.43 -1.85
N LYS A 53 11.97 -11.41 -1.70
CA LYS A 53 12.84 -12.57 -1.95
C LYS A 53 12.93 -13.55 -0.77
N GLN A 54 12.63 -13.08 0.44
CA GLN A 54 12.82 -13.85 1.67
C GLN A 54 11.61 -14.73 2.00
N ASP A 55 10.41 -14.31 1.60
CA ASP A 55 9.17 -15.02 1.89
C ASP A 55 8.13 -14.79 0.77
N THR A 56 7.07 -15.60 0.78
CA THR A 56 5.94 -15.48 -0.14
C THR A 56 4.80 -14.73 0.55
N TYR A 57 4.31 -13.69 -0.09
CA TYR A 57 3.19 -12.88 0.40
C TYR A 57 1.98 -12.99 -0.52
N SER A 58 0.78 -12.93 0.06
CA SER A 58 -0.46 -12.93 -0.70
C SER A 58 -0.78 -11.55 -1.27
N PHE A 59 -0.41 -10.49 -0.55
CA PHE A 59 -0.45 -9.11 -1.01
C PHE A 59 0.44 -8.22 -0.14
N ILE A 60 0.73 -7.02 -0.64
CA ILE A 60 1.34 -5.94 0.12
C ILE A 60 0.22 -4.98 0.56
N PHE A 61 0.29 -4.48 1.80
CA PHE A 61 -0.66 -3.52 2.35
C PHE A 61 0.03 -2.25 2.85
N SER A 62 -0.59 -1.09 2.67
CA SER A 62 -0.18 0.16 3.33
C SER A 62 -1.38 1.04 3.73
N ILE A 63 -1.16 1.92 4.70
CA ILE A 63 -1.97 3.13 4.85
C ILE A 63 -1.51 4.14 3.82
N ASN A 64 -2.44 4.76 3.09
CA ASN A 64 -2.21 5.59 1.91
C ASN A 64 -1.48 4.89 0.76
N PHE A 65 -1.47 5.54 -0.41
CA PHE A 65 -0.90 5.00 -1.64
C PHE A 65 0.56 5.44 -1.83
N PHE A 66 1.42 4.48 -2.15
CA PHE A 66 2.84 4.73 -2.45
C PHE A 66 3.16 4.27 -3.88
N PRO A 67 3.49 5.21 -4.80
CA PRO A 67 3.78 4.87 -6.19
C PRO A 67 4.93 3.87 -6.35
N SER A 68 6.00 4.01 -5.55
CA SER A 68 7.15 3.11 -5.57
C SER A 68 6.80 1.68 -5.15
N VAL A 69 5.88 1.52 -4.19
CA VAL A 69 5.36 0.21 -3.77
C VAL A 69 4.53 -0.40 -4.90
N SER A 70 3.61 0.39 -5.49
CA SER A 70 2.79 -0.03 -6.65
C SER A 70 3.66 -0.55 -7.80
N ASP A 71 4.71 0.18 -8.18
CA ASP A 71 5.56 -0.21 -9.30
C ASP A 71 6.31 -1.53 -9.04
N VAL A 72 6.82 -1.72 -7.82
CA VAL A 72 7.44 -3.00 -7.42
C VAL A 72 6.42 -4.13 -7.44
N CYS A 73 5.23 -3.92 -6.86
CA CYS A 73 4.16 -4.90 -6.86
C CYS A 73 3.74 -5.30 -8.27
N ASN A 74 3.66 -4.33 -9.18
CA ASN A 74 3.32 -4.55 -10.58
C ASN A 74 4.37 -5.41 -11.30
N ILE A 75 5.66 -5.17 -11.04
CA ILE A 75 6.77 -5.98 -11.60
C ILE A 75 6.72 -7.42 -11.08
N TRP A 76 6.42 -7.60 -9.78
CA TRP A 76 6.35 -8.92 -9.16
C TRP A 76 5.04 -9.67 -9.43
N GLY A 77 4.04 -8.99 -10.00
CA GLY A 77 2.71 -9.56 -10.20
C GLY A 77 1.97 -9.87 -8.89
N ILE A 78 2.30 -9.16 -7.80
CA ILE A 78 1.65 -9.32 -6.49
C ILE A 78 0.62 -8.19 -6.28
N PRO A 79 -0.58 -8.47 -5.73
CA PRO A 79 -1.55 -7.42 -5.43
C PRO A 79 -1.01 -6.41 -4.41
N TYR A 80 -1.28 -5.14 -4.68
CA TYR A 80 -1.01 -4.03 -3.77
C TYR A 80 -2.32 -3.44 -3.26
N LEU A 81 -2.59 -3.59 -1.97
CA LEU A 81 -3.76 -3.03 -1.31
C LEU A 81 -3.35 -1.80 -0.52
N CYS A 82 -4.15 -0.74 -0.58
CA CYS A 82 -3.97 0.38 0.34
C CYS A 82 -5.29 0.98 0.78
N LEU A 83 -5.31 1.43 2.03
CA LEU A 83 -6.41 2.20 2.59
C LEU A 83 -6.00 3.67 2.65
N ILE A 84 -6.66 4.51 1.87
CA ILE A 84 -6.47 5.95 1.95
C ILE A 84 -7.20 6.48 3.18
N VAL A 85 -6.47 7.24 3.99
CA VAL A 85 -7.01 7.90 5.20
C VAL A 85 -6.82 9.42 5.17
N ASP A 86 -6.00 9.92 4.24
CA ASP A 86 -5.77 11.35 4.04
C ASP A 86 -6.59 11.88 2.85
N SER A 87 -7.14 13.09 2.99
CA SER A 87 -7.84 13.80 1.92
C SER A 87 -7.51 15.30 1.99
N PRO A 88 -6.84 15.89 0.97
CA PRO A 88 -6.33 15.26 -0.25
C PRO A 88 -5.05 14.43 -0.01
N VAL A 89 -4.69 13.58 -0.98
CA VAL A 89 -3.43 12.82 -1.02
C VAL A 89 -2.80 12.95 -2.42
N LEU A 90 -1.57 13.44 -2.51
CA LEU A 90 -0.95 13.83 -3.79
C LEU A 90 -0.52 12.62 -4.62
N GLU A 91 -0.22 11.52 -3.95
CA GLU A 91 0.29 10.28 -4.53
C GLU A 91 -0.70 9.64 -5.50
N LEU A 92 -2.01 9.92 -5.34
CA LEU A 92 -3.05 9.46 -6.27
C LEU A 92 -2.91 10.08 -7.68
N PHE A 93 -2.23 11.21 -7.84
CA PHE A 93 -1.95 11.78 -9.16
C PHE A 93 -0.82 11.05 -9.91
N SER A 94 -0.15 10.08 -9.27
CA SER A 94 0.88 9.28 -9.94
C SER A 94 0.29 8.39 -11.03
N THR A 95 1.02 8.22 -12.13
CA THR A 95 0.67 7.26 -13.19
C THR A 95 0.65 5.81 -12.68
N SER A 96 1.40 5.51 -11.61
CA SER A 96 1.42 4.20 -10.95
C SER A 96 0.07 3.80 -10.35
N LEU A 97 -0.87 4.74 -10.20
CA LEU A 97 -2.24 4.43 -9.75
C LEU A 97 -2.98 3.51 -10.73
N ALA A 98 -2.69 3.64 -12.04
CA ALA A 98 -3.28 2.84 -13.10
C ALA A 98 -2.76 1.39 -13.15
N ASN A 99 -1.76 1.03 -12.32
CA ASN A 99 -1.21 -0.32 -12.32
C ASN A 99 -2.31 -1.36 -11.94
N PRO A 100 -2.44 -2.47 -12.69
CA PRO A 100 -3.51 -3.45 -12.49
C PRO A 100 -3.42 -4.22 -11.18
N CYS A 101 -2.25 -4.23 -10.53
CA CYS A 101 -2.04 -4.85 -9.22
C CYS A 101 -2.75 -4.10 -8.08
N ASN A 102 -3.14 -2.85 -8.29
CA ASN A 102 -3.66 -1.98 -7.24
C ASN A 102 -5.09 -2.33 -6.83
N LYS A 103 -5.34 -2.24 -5.53
CA LYS A 103 -6.63 -2.27 -4.85
C LYS A 103 -6.64 -1.14 -3.81
N VAL A 104 -7.12 0.02 -4.24
CA VAL A 104 -7.11 1.28 -3.49
C VAL A 104 -8.49 1.50 -2.89
N PHE A 105 -8.56 1.62 -1.57
CA PHE A 105 -9.81 1.86 -0.84
C PHE A 105 -9.85 3.31 -0.36
N LEU A 106 -10.81 4.08 -0.85
CA LEU A 106 -11.02 5.50 -0.57
C LEU A 106 -12.20 5.69 0.38
N PHE A 107 -11.98 6.37 1.50
CA PHE A 107 -13.06 6.79 2.40
C PHE A 107 -13.79 8.04 1.89
N ASP A 108 -13.05 8.94 1.23
CA ASP A 108 -13.61 10.21 0.73
C ASP A 108 -14.29 10.01 -0.63
N ARG A 109 -15.56 10.41 -0.70
CA ARG A 109 -16.39 10.27 -1.90
C ARG A 109 -15.89 11.14 -3.06
N GLN A 110 -15.38 12.33 -2.78
CA GLN A 110 -14.92 13.24 -3.82
C GLN A 110 -13.64 12.70 -4.45
N LEU A 111 -12.67 12.25 -3.64
CA LEU A 111 -11.48 11.57 -4.15
C LEU A 111 -11.84 10.33 -4.98
N TYR A 112 -12.82 9.53 -4.54
CA TYR A 112 -13.28 8.40 -5.36
C TYR A 112 -13.78 8.85 -6.73
N ASN A 113 -14.63 9.89 -6.79
CA ASN A 113 -15.16 10.40 -8.05
C ASN A 113 -14.03 10.95 -8.95
N ASP A 114 -13.04 11.59 -8.36
CA ASP A 114 -11.90 12.16 -9.07
C ASP A 114 -10.99 11.08 -9.66
N PHE A 115 -10.77 9.96 -8.97
CA PHE A 115 -9.73 8.98 -9.35
C PHE A 115 -10.25 7.65 -9.88
N HIS A 116 -11.50 7.24 -9.63
CA HIS A 116 -12.02 5.91 -10.00
C HIS A 116 -11.81 5.56 -11.48
N HIS A 117 -11.98 6.53 -12.37
CA HIS A 117 -11.83 6.35 -13.82
C HIS A 117 -10.42 5.92 -14.27
N ILE A 118 -9.39 6.14 -13.44
CA ILE A 118 -8.00 5.77 -13.74
C ILE A 118 -7.77 4.26 -13.59
N ASN A 119 -8.47 3.62 -12.65
CA ASN A 119 -8.39 2.18 -12.43
C ASN A 119 -9.76 1.65 -11.93
N PRO A 120 -10.73 1.47 -12.83
CA PRO A 120 -12.12 1.17 -12.44
C PRO A 120 -12.28 -0.12 -11.65
N ASP A 121 -11.47 -1.13 -11.94
CA ASP A 121 -11.48 -2.44 -11.25
C ASP A 121 -10.55 -2.48 -10.02
N GLY A 122 -9.81 -1.40 -9.77
CA GLY A 122 -8.80 -1.29 -8.73
C GLY A 122 -9.08 -0.22 -7.69
N ILE A 123 -10.02 0.69 -7.90
CA ILE A 123 -10.34 1.78 -6.97
C ILE A 123 -11.77 1.63 -6.46
N PHE A 124 -11.90 1.57 -5.13
CA PHE A 124 -13.15 1.31 -4.43
C PHE A 124 -13.44 2.41 -3.43
N HIS A 125 -14.72 2.79 -3.32
CA HIS A 125 -15.19 3.62 -2.21
C HIS A 125 -15.61 2.73 -1.05
N ILE A 126 -15.14 3.04 0.16
CA ILE A 126 -15.58 2.39 1.39
C ILE A 126 -16.29 3.41 2.31
N PRO A 127 -17.33 2.98 3.07
CA PRO A 127 -18.07 3.86 3.96
C PRO A 127 -17.28 4.28 5.20
#